data_AF-A0A1M6LHS4-F1
#
_entry.id   AF-A0A1M6LHS4-F1
#
_cell.length_a   1.000
_cell.length_b   1.000
_cell.length_c   1.000
_cell.angle_alpha   90.00
_cell.angle_beta   90.00
_cell.angle_gamma   90.00
#
_symmetry.space_group_name_H-M   'P 1'
#
loop_
_entity.id
_entity.type
_entity.pdbx_description
1 polymer ?
#
loop_
_entity_poly.entity_id
_entity_poly.type
_entity_poly.pdbx_seq_one_letter_code
_entity_poly.pdbx_strand_id
1 'polypeptide(L)'
;MKKAKRSTKKGFTLIELIVVIAILGILAAVLLPKFSGFTDDARKKSGMSEAKNMYTIFSTEYAQKGSYPANKTAAEALLPSGLKSKLNTFDGTEAKLFTYKDGKVEISVSGDGTLTVKS
;
A
#
# COMPACT_ATOMS: atom_id res chain seq x y z
N MET A 1 51.53 31.54 -42.30
CA MET A 1 51.30 30.15 -41.82
C MET A 1 50.53 30.22 -40.50
N LYS A 2 49.27 29.77 -40.45
CA LYS A 2 48.44 29.79 -39.23
C LYS A 2 48.77 28.55 -38.37
N LYS A 3 49.26 28.74 -37.14
CA LYS A 3 49.50 27.64 -36.19
C LYS A 3 48.15 27.16 -35.63
N ALA A 4 47.78 25.91 -35.89
CA ALA A 4 46.59 25.29 -35.30
C ALA A 4 46.79 25.09 -33.79
N LYS A 5 45.94 25.73 -32.98
CA LYS A 5 45.94 25.62 -31.52
C LYS A 5 45.44 24.21 -31.15
N ARG A 6 46.32 23.31 -30.71
CA ARG A 6 45.92 22.01 -30.14
C ARG A 6 45.07 22.28 -28.89
N SER A 7 43.76 21.99 -28.96
CA SER A 7 42.93 21.94 -27.77
C SER A 7 43.36 20.72 -26.94
N THR A 8 43.93 20.94 -25.76
CA THR A 8 44.17 19.87 -24.81
C THR A 8 42.81 19.35 -24.34
N LYS A 9 42.42 18.16 -24.80
CA LYS A 9 41.25 17.48 -24.24
C LYS A 9 41.63 17.04 -22.83
N LYS A 10 41.06 17.68 -21.82
CA LYS A 10 41.18 17.23 -20.43
C LYS A 10 40.41 15.90 -20.32
N GLY A 11 41.14 14.81 -20.11
CA GLY A 11 40.56 13.50 -19.82
C GLY A 11 40.13 13.41 -18.36
N PHE A 12 39.13 12.56 -18.09
CA PHE A 12 38.72 12.22 -16.73
C PHE A 12 39.81 11.38 -16.06
N THR A 13 40.12 11.66 -14.80
CA THR A 13 41.13 10.92 -14.05
C THR A 13 40.51 9.66 -13.41
N LEU A 14 41.32 8.61 -13.24
CA LEU A 14 40.86 7.40 -12.56
C LEU A 14 40.44 7.68 -11.11
N ILE A 15 41.10 8.63 -10.45
CA ILE A 15 40.77 9.03 -9.08
C ILE A 15 39.39 9.69 -9.00
N GLU A 16 39.02 10.53 -9.98
CA GLU A 16 37.68 11.11 -10.06
C GLU A 16 36.62 10.01 -10.18
N LEU A 17 36.89 8.95 -10.95
CA LEU A 17 35.95 7.83 -11.09
C LEU A 17 35.81 7.04 -9.79
N ILE A 18 36.92 6.77 -9.11
CA ILE A 18 36.95 6.00 -7.86
C ILE A 18 36.17 6.72 -6.75
N VAL A 19 36.33 8.04 -6.62
CA VAL A 19 35.60 8.82 -5.62
C VAL A 19 34.09 8.83 -5.91
N VAL A 20 33.69 8.92 -7.19
CA VAL A 20 32.28 8.91 -7.57
C VAL A 20 31.62 7.58 -7.22
N ILE A 21 32.22 6.44 -7.57
CA ILE A 21 31.64 5.12 -7.24
C ILE A 21 31.62 4.87 -5.73
N ALA A 22 32.60 5.40 -4.98
CA ALA A 22 32.61 5.31 -3.52
C ALA A 22 31.43 6.07 -2.90
N ILE A 23 31.14 7.30 -3.36
CA ILE A 23 29.99 8.08 -2.89
C ILE A 23 28.67 7.41 -3.31
N LEU A 24 28.56 6.93 -4.55
CA LEU A 24 27.38 6.20 -5.03
C LEU A 24 27.12 4.92 -4.20
N GLY A 25 28.17 4.20 -3.79
CA GLY A 25 28.07 3.03 -2.91
C GLY A 25 27.48 3.38 -1.54
N ILE A 26 27.93 4.48 -0.92
CA ILE A 26 27.40 4.95 0.36
C ILE A 26 25.92 5.35 0.23
N LEU A 27 25.57 6.11 -0.81
CA LEU A 27 24.19 6.54 -1.05
C LEU A 27 23.26 5.34 -1.28
N ALA A 28 23.69 4.37 -2.09
CA ALA A 28 22.92 3.15 -2.36
C ALA A 28 22.63 2.34 -1.08
N ALA A 29 23.62 2.21 -0.19
CA ALA A 29 23.47 1.47 1.07
C ALA A 29 22.41 2.09 2.00
N VAL A 30 22.29 3.41 2.05
CA VAL A 30 21.31 4.12 2.89
C VAL A 30 19.91 4.14 2.26
N LEU A 31 19.82 4.11 0.92
CA LEU A 31 18.57 4.19 0.18
C LEU A 31 17.74 2.90 0.27
N LEU A 32 18.37 1.73 0.12
CA LEU A 32 17.68 0.43 0.05
C LEU A 32 16.79 0.08 1.26
N PRO A 33 17.23 0.18 2.53
CA PRO A 33 16.42 -0.27 3.66
C PRO A 33 15.13 0.55 3.85
N LYS A 34 15.10 1.79 3.36
CA LYS A 34 13.93 2.67 3.54
C LYS A 34 12.75 2.26 2.65
N PHE A 35 12.97 1.74 1.46
CA PHE A 35 11.88 1.44 0.51
C PHE A 35 11.00 0.25 0.91
N SER A 36 11.53 -0.72 1.67
CA SER A 36 10.78 -1.93 2.03
C SER A 36 9.60 -1.64 2.96
N GLY A 37 9.76 -0.75 3.95
CA GLY A 37 8.71 -0.47 4.94
C GLY A 37 7.58 0.44 4.43
N PHE A 38 7.90 1.41 3.57
CA PHE A 38 6.93 2.38 3.07
C PHE A 38 5.80 1.74 2.26
N THR A 39 6.13 0.71 1.47
CA THR A 39 5.15 0.04 0.63
C THR A 39 4.13 -0.73 1.49
N ASP A 40 4.60 -1.40 2.54
CA ASP A 40 3.74 -2.15 3.46
C ASP A 40 2.82 -1.24 4.27
N ASP A 41 3.34 -0.11 4.77
CA ASP A 41 2.54 0.88 5.48
C ASP A 41 1.49 1.55 4.58
N ALA A 42 1.85 1.87 3.33
CA ALA A 42 0.91 2.40 2.35
C ALA A 42 -0.25 1.43 2.08
N ARG A 43 0.06 0.13 1.98
CA ARG A 43 -0.95 -0.92 1.76
C ARG A 43 -1.84 -1.13 2.97
N LYS A 44 -1.29 -1.12 4.20
CA LYS A 44 -2.09 -1.16 5.44
C LYS A 44 -3.06 0.02 5.51
N LYS A 45 -2.59 1.24 5.23
CA LYS A 45 -3.42 2.45 5.20
C LYS A 45 -4.53 2.36 4.14
N SER A 46 -4.20 1.84 2.95
CA SER A 46 -5.18 1.60 1.89
C SER A 46 -6.26 0.62 2.36
N GLY A 47 -5.87 -0.51 2.96
CA GLY A 47 -6.81 -1.50 3.50
C GLY A 47 -7.70 -0.95 4.60
N MET A 48 -7.16 -0.12 5.50
CA MET A 48 -7.97 0.56 6.53
C MET A 48 -9.00 1.52 5.92
N SER A 49 -8.62 2.26 4.88
CA SER A 49 -9.54 3.15 4.17
C SER A 49 -10.66 2.37 3.46
N GLU A 50 -10.31 1.25 2.83
CA GLU A 50 -11.27 0.35 2.19
C GLU A 50 -12.25 -0.24 3.22
N ALA A 51 -11.74 -0.69 4.35
CA ALA A 51 -12.52 -1.23 5.46
C ALA A 51 -13.53 -0.20 6.01
N LYS A 52 -13.10 1.06 6.20
CA LYS A 52 -13.99 2.15 6.61
C LYS A 52 -15.09 2.45 5.58
N ASN A 53 -14.75 2.35 4.29
CA ASN A 53 -15.72 2.56 3.22
C ASN A 53 -16.81 1.47 3.25
N MET A 54 -16.43 0.22 3.47
CA MET A 54 -17.37 -0.89 3.65
C MET A 54 -18.28 -0.70 4.86
N TYR A 55 -17.72 -0.28 6.00
CA TYR A 55 -18.52 0.05 7.18
C TYR A 55 -19.62 1.07 6.85
N THR A 56 -19.24 2.13 6.14
CA THR A 56 -20.17 3.21 5.76
C THR A 56 -21.31 2.69 4.86
N ILE A 57 -21.00 1.77 3.94
CA ILE A 57 -22.00 1.14 3.08
C ILE A 57 -22.97 0.30 3.91
N PHE A 58 -22.45 -0.54 4.82
CA PHE A 58 -23.30 -1.40 5.66
C PHE A 58 -24.10 -0.62 6.70
N SER A 59 -23.55 0.46 7.26
CA SER A 59 -24.29 1.35 8.16
C SER A 59 -25.40 2.09 7.43
N THR A 60 -25.18 2.45 6.16
CA THR A 60 -26.23 3.07 5.32
C THR A 60 -27.34 2.08 5.03
N GLU A 61 -27.01 0.82 4.71
CA GLU A 61 -27.99 -0.25 4.54
C GLU A 61 -28.81 -0.47 5.82
N TYR A 62 -28.14 -0.52 6.97
CA TYR A 62 -28.81 -0.63 8.26
C TYR A 62 -29.77 0.54 8.52
N ALA A 63 -29.36 1.77 8.20
CA ALA A 63 -30.21 2.95 8.34
C ALA A 63 -31.45 2.90 7.43
N GLN A 64 -31.36 2.25 6.26
CA GLN A 64 -32.48 2.15 5.32
C GLN A 64 -33.43 0.98 5.61
N LYS A 65 -32.90 -0.17 6.03
CA LYS A 65 -33.68 -1.42 6.17
C LYS A 65 -33.85 -1.89 7.62
N GLY A 66 -33.17 -1.24 8.57
CA GLY A 66 -33.16 -1.63 9.98
C GLY A 66 -32.36 -2.91 10.28
N SER A 67 -31.65 -3.45 9.29
CA SER A 67 -30.90 -4.70 9.41
C SER A 67 -29.62 -4.66 8.58
N TYR A 68 -28.56 -5.27 9.11
CA TYR A 68 -27.34 -5.53 8.35
C TYR A 68 -27.58 -6.63 7.30
N PRO A 69 -26.70 -6.77 6.30
CA PRO A 69 -26.77 -7.88 5.35
C PRO A 69 -26.79 -9.24 6.08
N ALA A 70 -27.60 -10.19 5.63
CA ALA A 70 -27.74 -11.46 6.34
C ALA A 70 -26.52 -12.38 6.20
N ASN A 71 -25.71 -12.19 5.16
CA ASN A 71 -24.56 -13.04 4.84
C ASN A 71 -23.59 -12.33 3.89
N LYS A 72 -22.45 -12.96 3.64
CA LYS A 72 -21.42 -12.49 2.70
C LYS A 72 -21.98 -12.16 1.32
N THR A 73 -22.82 -13.01 0.73
CA THR A 73 -23.37 -12.78 -0.62
C THR A 73 -24.22 -11.51 -0.68
N ALA A 74 -25.04 -11.28 0.34
CA ALA A 74 -25.84 -10.06 0.46
C ALA A 74 -24.96 -8.82 0.69
N ALA A 75 -23.89 -8.95 1.49
CA ALA A 75 -22.93 -7.88 1.70
C ALA A 75 -22.18 -7.53 0.40
N GLU A 76 -21.73 -8.53 -0.36
CA GLU A 76 -21.04 -8.36 -1.65
C GLU A 76 -21.89 -7.68 -2.72
N ALA A 77 -23.23 -7.81 -2.65
CA ALA A 77 -24.14 -7.16 -3.59
C ALA A 77 -24.22 -5.63 -3.38
N LEU A 78 -23.92 -5.16 -2.16
CA LEU A 78 -23.93 -3.74 -1.82
C LEU A 78 -22.58 -3.06 -2.09
N LEU A 79 -21.52 -3.85 -2.24
CA LEU A 79 -20.16 -3.35 -2.42
C LEU A 79 -19.83 -3.10 -3.89
N PRO A 80 -19.05 -2.05 -4.21
CA PRO A 80 -18.47 -1.92 -5.53
C PRO A 80 -17.47 -3.07 -5.80
N SER A 81 -17.27 -3.39 -7.08
CA SER A 81 -16.48 -4.55 -7.53
C SER A 81 -15.06 -4.64 -6.93
N GLY A 82 -14.41 -3.49 -6.68
CA GLY A 82 -13.08 -3.43 -6.06
C GLY A 82 -13.04 -3.81 -4.57
N LEU A 83 -14.15 -3.68 -3.85
CA LEU A 83 -14.27 -4.08 -2.43
C LEU A 83 -14.82 -5.49 -2.28
N LYS A 84 -15.66 -5.94 -3.23
CA LYS A 84 -16.23 -7.30 -3.25
C LYS A 84 -15.16 -8.38 -3.18
N SER A 85 -14.09 -8.27 -3.99
CA SER A 85 -12.99 -9.25 -4.02
C SER A 85 -12.14 -9.29 -2.75
N LYS A 86 -12.28 -8.29 -1.88
CA LYS A 86 -11.51 -8.13 -0.64
C LYS A 86 -12.28 -8.54 0.60
N LEU A 87 -13.60 -8.66 0.50
CA LEU A 87 -14.45 -9.20 1.56
C LEU A 87 -14.27 -10.71 1.63
N ASN A 88 -13.73 -11.22 2.74
CA ASN A 88 -13.57 -12.66 2.89
C ASN A 88 -14.67 -13.28 3.75
N THR A 89 -14.97 -12.70 4.91
CA THR A 89 -16.08 -13.18 5.74
C THR A 89 -16.94 -12.02 6.23
N PHE A 90 -18.22 -12.31 6.38
CA PHE A 90 -19.22 -11.41 6.91
C PHE A 90 -20.22 -12.25 7.70
N ASP A 91 -20.36 -12.00 9.00
CA ASP A 91 -21.21 -12.78 9.90
C ASP A 91 -22.48 -12.03 10.35
N GLY A 92 -22.79 -10.90 9.70
CA GLY A 92 -23.94 -10.05 10.03
C GLY A 92 -23.61 -8.93 11.02
N THR A 93 -22.50 -9.04 11.76
CA THR A 93 -22.07 -8.04 12.74
C THR A 93 -20.65 -7.54 12.44
N GLU A 94 -19.78 -8.40 11.92
CA GLU A 94 -18.41 -8.07 11.57
C GLU A 94 -18.12 -8.38 10.09
N ALA A 95 -17.37 -7.47 9.45
CA ALA A 95 -16.81 -7.68 8.13
C ALA A 95 -15.29 -7.87 8.24
N LYS A 96 -14.76 -8.97 7.68
CA LYS A 96 -13.32 -9.22 7.65
C LYS A 96 -12.78 -9.09 6.24
N LEU A 97 -11.88 -8.13 6.06
CA LEU A 97 -11.10 -7.92 4.86
C LEU A 97 -9.75 -8.64 5.01
N PHE A 98 -9.32 -9.31 3.94
CA PHE A 98 -7.99 -9.92 3.89
C PHE A 98 -7.10 -8.94 3.16
N THR A 99 -6.19 -8.30 3.86
CA THR A 99 -5.31 -7.32 3.22
C THR A 99 -3.90 -7.45 3.73
N TYR A 100 -3.12 -8.14 2.90
CA TYR A 100 -1.67 -8.12 2.78
C TYR A 100 -0.89 -9.30 3.39
N LYS A 101 0.20 -9.68 2.70
CA LYS A 101 1.05 -10.88 2.87
C LYS A 101 0.32 -12.23 2.74
N ASP A 102 -0.11 -12.64 1.54
CA ASP A 102 -0.59 -14.01 1.31
C ASP A 102 -1.68 -14.46 2.32
N GLY A 103 -2.53 -13.53 2.77
CA GLY A 103 -3.57 -13.77 3.79
C GLY A 103 -3.13 -13.61 5.27
N LYS A 104 -1.95 -13.04 5.56
CA LYS A 104 -1.45 -12.90 6.95
C LYS A 104 -1.96 -11.67 7.70
N VAL A 105 -2.25 -10.56 7.00
CA VAL A 105 -2.82 -9.36 7.63
C VAL A 105 -4.33 -9.29 7.36
N GLU A 106 -5.12 -9.35 8.42
CA GLU A 106 -6.58 -9.26 8.40
C GLU A 106 -7.02 -7.92 8.99
N ILE A 107 -7.84 -7.19 8.26
CA ILE A 107 -8.47 -5.96 8.75
C ILE A 107 -9.94 -6.29 8.99
N SER A 108 -10.32 -6.32 10.26
CA SER A 108 -11.70 -6.54 10.68
C SER A 108 -12.36 -5.21 10.99
N VAL A 109 -13.60 -5.05 10.53
CA VAL A 109 -14.53 -3.98 10.90
C VAL A 109 -15.62 -4.62 11.73
N SER A 110 -15.72 -4.24 12.99
CA SER A 110 -16.82 -4.65 13.86
C SER A 110 -18.05 -3.76 13.63
N GLY A 111 -19.23 -4.22 14.07
CA GLY A 111 -20.51 -3.55 13.81
C GLY A 111 -20.66 -2.18 14.48
N ASP A 112 -19.82 -1.89 15.47
CA ASP A 112 -19.66 -0.60 16.14
C ASP A 112 -18.72 0.38 15.38
N GLY A 113 -18.14 -0.06 14.25
CA GLY A 113 -17.20 0.71 13.44
C GLY A 113 -15.75 0.59 13.90
N THR A 114 -15.45 -0.24 14.90
CA THR A 114 -14.09 -0.46 15.38
C THR A 114 -13.27 -1.20 14.32
N LEU A 115 -12.12 -0.62 13.96
CA LEU A 115 -11.16 -1.23 13.04
C LEU A 115 -10.08 -1.97 13.82
N THR A 116 -9.96 -3.27 13.58
CA THR A 116 -8.90 -4.11 14.16
C THR A 116 -8.00 -4.62 13.05
N VAL A 117 -6.69 -4.43 13.21
CA VAL A 117 -5.67 -4.99 12.31
C VAL A 117 -4.97 -6.14 13.02
N LYS A 118 -5.10 -7.35 12.48
CA LYS A 118 -4.36 -8.55 12.92
C LYS A 118 -3.29 -8.83 11.89
N SER A 119 -2.06 -9.13 12.33
CA SER A 119 -0.87 -9.30 11.49
C SER A 119 -0.29 -10.70 11.55
#